data_AF-A0A9D1GLL6-F1
#
_entry.id   AF-A0A9D1GLL6-F1
#
_cell.length_a   1.000
_cell.length_b   1.000
_cell.length_c   1.000
_cell.angle_alpha   90.00
_cell.angle_beta   90.00
_cell.angle_gamma   90.00
#
_symmetry.space_group_name_H-M   'P 1'
#
loop_
_entity.id
_entity.type
_entity.pdbx_description
1 polymer ?
#
loop_
_entity_poly.entity_id
_entity_poly.type
_entity_poly.pdbx_seq_one_letter_code
_entity_poly.pdbx_strand_id
1 'polypeptide(L)'
;MKIRHIIPALSGLLLCVSAVAQTPDIDEILEKSRTERVTMNYVCSISELSPVRIRGKLIVQGDCYFAEGYGMRIYCNGSTRWT
;
A
#
# COMPACT_ATOMS: atom_id res chain seq x y z
N MET A 1 -44.01 -32.89 26.95
CA MET A 1 -42.60 -32.60 27.31
C MET A 1 -41.90 -32.12 26.04
N LYS A 2 -41.45 -30.86 26.01
CA LYS A 2 -40.79 -30.19 24.88
C LYS A 2 -39.37 -30.74 24.70
N ILE A 3 -38.97 -31.11 23.48
CA ILE A 3 -37.62 -30.81 22.97
C ILE A 3 -37.75 -30.43 21.49
N ARG A 4 -37.30 -29.22 21.18
CA ARG A 4 -37.35 -28.54 19.88
C ARG A 4 -36.27 -29.13 18.97
N HIS A 5 -36.60 -29.47 17.73
CA HIS A 5 -35.62 -29.66 16.65
C HIS A 5 -35.67 -28.41 15.77
N ILE A 6 -34.95 -27.38 16.19
CA ILE A 6 -34.63 -26.24 15.34
C ILE A 6 -33.23 -26.58 14.81
N ILE A 7 -33.18 -27.06 13.58
CA ILE A 7 -31.94 -27.20 12.81
C ILE A 7 -31.56 -25.78 12.37
N PRO A 8 -30.49 -25.16 12.89
CA PRO A 8 -29.96 -23.98 12.25
C PRO A 8 -29.14 -24.47 11.05
N ALA A 9 -29.60 -24.09 9.87
CA ALA A 9 -28.92 -24.27 8.60
C ALA A 9 -27.43 -23.97 8.75
N LEU A 10 -26.62 -25.00 8.56
CA LEU A 10 -25.16 -24.95 8.49
C LEU A 10 -24.75 -24.30 7.15
N SER A 11 -25.21 -23.07 6.89
CA SER A 11 -24.67 -22.21 5.84
C SER A 11 -23.49 -21.44 6.43
N GLY A 12 -22.43 -22.20 6.72
CA GLY A 12 -21.09 -21.66 6.90
C GLY A 12 -20.63 -21.12 5.55
N LEU A 13 -21.00 -19.87 5.29
CA LEU A 13 -20.56 -19.10 4.15
C LEU A 13 -19.03 -18.98 4.26
N LEU A 14 -18.33 -19.92 3.62
CA LEU A 14 -16.91 -19.81 3.31
C LEU A 14 -16.74 -18.62 2.35
N LEU A 15 -16.78 -17.42 2.90
CA LEU A 15 -16.25 -16.23 2.26
C LEU A 15 -14.73 -16.25 2.45
N CYS A 16 -14.07 -17.21 1.79
CA CYS A 16 -12.72 -17.02 1.33
C CYS A 16 -12.80 -15.99 0.20
N VAL A 17 -13.04 -14.73 0.56
CA VAL A 17 -12.83 -13.61 -0.35
C VAL A 17 -11.34 -13.62 -0.59
N SER A 18 -10.96 -14.18 -1.73
CA SER A 18 -9.66 -13.99 -2.33
C SER A 18 -9.39 -12.49 -2.28
N ALA A 19 -8.50 -12.06 -1.39
CA ALA A 19 -7.95 -10.72 -1.43
C ALA A 19 -7.15 -10.66 -2.73
N VAL A 20 -7.86 -10.39 -3.83
CA VAL A 20 -7.27 -9.96 -5.07
C VAL A 20 -6.50 -8.71 -4.67
N ALA A 21 -5.18 -8.77 -4.76
CA ALA A 21 -4.34 -7.59 -4.63
C ALA A 21 -4.75 -6.64 -5.75
N GLN A 22 -5.74 -5.80 -5.46
CA GLN A 22 -6.11 -4.68 -6.30
C GLN A 22 -4.85 -3.83 -6.34
N THR A 23 -4.13 -3.87 -7.46
CA THR A 23 -3.12 -2.85 -7.73
C THR A 23 -3.90 -1.54 -7.75
N PRO A 24 -3.75 -0.69 -6.73
CA PRO A 24 -4.47 0.58 -6.69
C PRO A 24 -4.14 1.33 -7.98
N ASP A 25 -5.17 1.93 -8.57
CA ASP A 25 -4.97 2.79 -9.73
C ASP A 25 -3.97 3.89 -9.33
N ILE A 26 -2.92 4.05 -10.13
CA ILE A 26 -1.86 5.02 -9.82
C ILE A 26 -2.47 6.41 -9.77
N ASP A 27 -3.44 6.70 -10.63
CA ASP A 27 -4.14 7.98 -10.66
C ASP A 27 -4.93 8.20 -9.37
N GLU A 28 -5.56 7.16 -8.82
CA GLU A 28 -6.26 7.24 -7.54
C GLU A 28 -5.29 7.52 -6.37
N ILE A 29 -4.11 6.89 -6.37
CA ILE A 29 -3.07 7.16 -5.37
C ILE A 29 -2.62 8.62 -5.46
N LEU A 30 -2.40 9.12 -6.68
CA LEU A 30 -1.95 10.48 -6.91
C LEU A 30 -3.01 11.49 -6.45
N GLU A 31 -4.28 11.28 -6.79
CA GLU A 31 -5.37 12.14 -6.33
C GLU A 31 -5.51 12.10 -4.80
N LYS A 32 -5.48 10.91 -4.19
CA LYS A 32 -5.48 10.79 -2.71
C LYS A 32 -4.31 11.51 -2.07
N SER A 33 -3.12 11.42 -2.65
CA SER A 33 -1.94 12.06 -2.09
C SER A 33 -2.06 13.58 -2.01
N ARG A 34 -2.91 14.21 -2.82
CA ARG A 34 -3.14 15.67 -2.78
C ARG A 34 -3.81 16.13 -1.48
N THR A 35 -4.71 15.32 -0.94
CA THR A 35 -5.52 15.67 0.24
C THR A 35 -5.15 14.85 1.48
N GLU A 36 -4.54 13.68 1.30
CA GLU A 36 -4.30 12.70 2.34
C GLU A 36 -2.84 12.23 2.34
N ARG A 37 -2.40 11.73 3.49
CA ARG A 37 -1.09 11.09 3.62
C ARG A 37 -1.15 9.68 3.07
N VAL A 38 -0.43 9.43 2.00
CA VAL A 38 -0.28 8.10 1.39
C VAL A 38 1.04 7.48 1.82
N THR A 39 1.02 6.21 2.24
CA THR A 39 2.23 5.43 2.56
C THR A 39 2.29 4.20 1.67
N MET A 40 3.41 4.03 0.96
CA MET A 40 3.63 2.95 0.01
C MET A 40 4.96 2.26 0.31
N ASN A 41 4.96 0.93 0.23
CA ASN A 41 6.21 0.17 0.14
C ASN A 41 6.51 -0.04 -1.34
N TYR A 42 7.71 0.31 -1.79
CA TYR A 42 8.10 0.17 -3.18
C TYR A 42 9.20 -0.86 -3.36
N VAL A 43 9.21 -1.47 -4.54
CA VAL A 43 10.29 -2.34 -5.02
C VAL A 43 10.56 -1.95 -6.47
N CYS A 44 11.72 -1.37 -6.76
CA CYS A 44 12.11 -1.03 -8.12
C CYS A 44 13.40 -1.77 -8.50
N SER A 45 13.50 -2.10 -9.79
CA SER A 45 14.71 -2.64 -10.39
C SER A 45 15.27 -1.55 -11.30
N ILE A 46 16.48 -1.08 -11.02
CA ILE A 46 17.18 -0.14 -11.90
C ILE A 46 18.08 -0.97 -12.81
N SER A 47 17.78 -1.01 -14.10
CA SER A 47 18.48 -1.89 -15.06
C SER A 47 19.68 -1.23 -15.74
N GLU A 48 19.80 0.09 -15.69
CA GLU A 48 20.70 0.85 -16.57
C GLU A 48 22.18 0.87 -16.13
N LEU A 49 22.49 0.63 -14.84
CA LEU A 49 23.85 0.78 -14.30
C LEU A 49 24.39 -0.48 -13.60
N SER A 50 23.48 -1.33 -13.11
CA SER A 50 23.70 -2.60 -12.42
C SER A 50 22.32 -3.03 -11.95
N PRO A 51 21.86 -4.29 -12.11
CA PRO A 51 20.54 -4.71 -11.67
C PRO A 51 20.46 -4.69 -10.13
N VAL A 52 20.20 -3.50 -9.58
CA VAL A 52 20.00 -3.28 -8.17
C VAL A 52 18.50 -3.27 -7.93
N ARG A 53 18.05 -4.22 -7.09
CA ARG A 53 16.68 -4.26 -6.61
C ARG A 53 16.58 -3.42 -5.36
N ILE A 54 16.06 -2.22 -5.50
CA ILE A 54 15.85 -1.29 -4.40
C ILE A 54 14.48 -1.57 -3.80
N ARG A 55 14.44 -1.67 -2.47
CA ARG A 55 13.20 -1.75 -1.69
C ARG A 55 13.18 -0.62 -0.70
N GLY A 56 12.00 -0.07 -0.46
CA GLY A 56 11.89 1.05 0.46
C GLY A 56 10.46 1.42 0.80
N LYS A 57 10.34 2.49 1.56
CA LYS A 57 9.09 3.12 1.97
C LYS A 57 9.04 4.52 1.40
N LEU A 58 7.90 4.88 0.81
CA LEU A 58 7.57 6.20 0.34
C LEU A 58 6.36 6.71 1.14
N ILE A 59 6.40 7.96 1.55
CA ILE A 59 5.30 8.66 2.21
C ILE A 59 5.11 9.96 1.45
N VAL A 60 3.91 10.23 0.96
CA VAL A 60 3.57 11.43 0.18
C VAL A 60 2.36 12.13 0.78
N GLN A 61 2.37 13.46 0.81
CA GLN A 61 1.22 14.29 1.15
C GLN A 61 1.38 15.67 0.51
N GLY A 62 0.50 16.00 -0.44
CA GLY A 62 0.66 17.15 -1.32
C GLY A 62 2.01 17.11 -2.01
N ASP A 63 2.74 18.22 -1.94
CA ASP A 63 4.08 18.34 -2.52
C ASP A 63 5.19 17.79 -1.60
N CYS A 64 4.86 17.42 -0.35
CA CYS A 64 5.81 16.88 0.61
C CYS A 64 5.98 15.37 0.46
N TYR A 65 7.21 14.87 0.59
CA TYR A 65 7.46 13.44 0.63
C TYR A 65 8.66 13.03 1.48
N PHE A 66 8.63 11.79 1.93
CA PHE A 66 9.75 11.10 2.57
C PHE A 66 9.95 9.76 1.88
N ALA A 67 11.20 9.43 1.52
CA ALA A 67 11.56 8.14 0.97
C ALA A 67 12.72 7.54 1.76
N GLU A 68 12.65 6.25 2.09
CA GLU A 68 13.72 5.51 2.75
C GLU A 68 13.94 4.18 2.06
N GLY A 69 15.20 3.87 1.78
CA GLY A 69 15.59 2.60 1.19
C GLY A 69 17.09 2.54 0.95
N TYR A 70 17.65 1.34 1.00
CA TYR A 70 19.06 1.08 0.60
C TYR A 70 20.09 1.95 1.34
N GLY A 71 19.84 2.24 2.63
CA GLY A 71 20.74 3.07 3.46
C GLY A 71 20.61 4.58 3.22
N MET A 72 19.69 5.02 2.36
CA MET A 72 19.45 6.42 2.03
C MET A 72 18.07 6.88 2.54
N ARG A 73 17.99 8.14 2.97
CA ARG A 73 16.74 8.79 3.37
C ARG A 73 16.61 10.12 2.64
N ILE A 74 15.48 10.34 2.01
CA ILE A 74 15.19 11.57 1.28
C ILE A 74 14.02 12.25 1.98
N TYR A 75 14.14 13.55 2.21
CA TYR A 75 13.08 14.39 2.75
C TYR A 75 12.79 15.52 1.76
N CYS A 76 11.53 15.85 1.53
CA CYS A 76 11.11 16.99 0.74
C CYS A 76 9.94 17.68 1.42
N ASN A 77 10.03 19.00 1.58
CA ASN A 77 8.97 19.83 2.17
C ASN A 77 8.08 20.51 1.11
N GLY A 78 8.09 20.02 -0.14
CA GLY A 78 7.40 20.65 -1.27
C GLY A 78 8.19 21.74 -1.99
N SER A 79 9.32 22.18 -1.44
CA SER A 79 10.17 23.20 -2.06
C SER A 79 11.64 22.77 -2.14
N THR A 80 12.16 22.22 -1.05
CA THR A 80 13.56 21.81 -0.92
C THR A 80 13.64 20.33 -0.62
N ARG A 81 14.64 19.67 -1.21
CA ARG A 81 14.93 18.24 -1.04
C ARG A 81 16.27 18.05 -0.32
N TRP A 82 16.28 17.16 0.66
CA TRP A 82 17.48 16.70 1.38
C TRP A 82 17.66 15.20 1.18
N THR A 83 18.91 14.72 1.18
CA THR A 83 19.28 13.31 1.01
C THR A 83 20.41 12.97 1.98
#